data_AF-E8R524-F1
#
_entry.id   AF-E8R524-F1
#
_cell.length_a   1.000
_cell.length_b   1.000
_cell.length_c   1.000
_cell.angle_alpha   90.00
_cell.angle_beta   90.00
_cell.angle_gamma   90.00
#
_symmetry.space_group_name_H-M   'P 1'
#
loop_
_entity.id
_entity.type
_entity.pdbx_description
1 polymer ?
#
loop_
_entity_poly.entity_id
_entity_poly.type
_entity_poly.pdbx_seq_one_letter_code
_entity_poly.pdbx_strand_id
1 'polypeptide(L)'
;MQHVTRSRFRISLALAGLVAVLALTSISIWGITAWSKGGATKGASEPTATTPTEPSFDVLTQVTRLNETVGSPARTPSAAVQAVRKALAAGDMAASRGDWPIAQLYWLNAITRSPGELEPLRHYVQAVLNRGDATNTDLDRLNSTLELASYQVDPDDLPRLLEWMNQVETRRTQLNEREREDEEIDISETEDLLVHLMSIEMTPATDLKESERVSRVVDELTETRRILDEAGRDNLADECRMLQHRWERYGRVLSTCRFIDECLTKLETLDPTSQTAVVVVQAAENALTGFWGEPLHDLPRDLQARVLGSPDGAIGYAQRIQDQVETISAARSQPILARIKEIAARTTPDDLPKWQDHIEQRQADLREINNLLVQISSRPLMEAAQKEQETVAQQIQEYRQKQFDAYQQWAVNCLAAAFNDWNANKKKYWNMLVDNNVHQIDESLLSPPVARLYQDIAGKVLGKLSAGLFVKYHIVTSKPNMKQKLEKF
;
A
#
# COMPACT_ATOMS: atom_id res chain seq x y z
N MET A 1 -1.75 47.32 4.75
CA MET A 1 -2.82 46.57 4.04
C MET A 1 -2.41 46.06 2.64
N GLN A 2 -1.13 45.80 2.36
CA GLN A 2 -0.67 45.20 1.08
C GLN A 2 0.08 43.86 1.23
N HIS A 3 0.20 43.32 2.44
CA HIS A 3 0.88 42.04 2.69
C HIS A 3 -0.06 40.82 2.81
N VAL A 4 -1.38 41.02 2.81
CA VAL A 4 -2.37 39.93 3.02
C VAL A 4 -2.83 39.27 1.70
N THR A 5 -2.60 39.90 0.54
CA THR A 5 -3.03 39.39 -0.77
C THR A 5 -2.03 38.44 -1.45
N ARG A 6 -0.74 38.43 -1.04
CA ARG A 6 0.27 37.52 -1.63
C ARG A 6 0.28 36.11 -1.01
N SER A 7 -0.20 35.93 0.22
CA SER A 7 -0.24 34.60 0.87
C SER A 7 -1.41 33.75 0.36
N ARG A 8 -2.58 34.35 0.09
CA ARG A 8 -3.74 33.64 -0.45
C ARG A 8 -3.55 33.12 -1.88
N PHE A 9 -2.68 33.76 -2.68
CA PHE A 9 -2.38 33.32 -4.05
C PHE A 9 -1.44 32.10 -4.11
N ARG A 10 -0.59 31.90 -3.08
CA ARG A 10 0.31 30.74 -3.00
C ARG A 10 -0.38 29.47 -2.49
N ILE A 11 -1.40 29.62 -1.64
CA ILE A 11 -2.20 28.49 -1.12
C ILE A 11 -3.13 27.92 -2.22
N SER A 12 -3.72 28.77 -3.07
CA SER A 12 -4.52 28.30 -4.23
C SER A 12 -3.68 27.57 -5.28
N LEU A 13 -2.40 27.92 -5.47
CA LEU A 13 -1.52 27.24 -6.43
C LEU A 13 -1.07 25.85 -5.92
N ALA A 14 -0.86 25.71 -4.60
CA ALA A 14 -0.52 24.44 -3.97
C ALA A 14 -1.72 23.47 -3.95
N LEU A 15 -2.94 23.97 -3.74
CA LEU A 15 -4.17 23.16 -3.83
C LEU A 15 -4.49 22.73 -5.28
N ALA A 16 -4.21 23.55 -6.29
CA ALA A 16 -4.37 23.17 -7.69
C ALA A 16 -3.35 22.09 -8.13
N GLY A 17 -2.13 22.12 -7.58
CA GLY A 17 -1.12 21.07 -7.78
C GLY A 17 -1.51 19.73 -7.13
N LEU A 18 -2.13 19.76 -5.95
CA LEU A 18 -2.53 18.55 -5.23
C LEU A 18 -3.71 17.80 -5.91
N VAL A 19 -4.64 18.55 -6.51
CA VAL A 19 -5.76 17.98 -7.27
C VAL A 19 -5.29 17.35 -8.60
N ALA A 20 -4.22 17.89 -9.21
CA ALA A 20 -3.63 17.30 -10.42
C ALA A 20 -2.87 15.98 -10.13
N VAL A 21 -2.23 15.86 -8.96
CA VAL A 21 -1.52 14.64 -8.52
C VAL A 21 -2.50 13.53 -8.12
N LEU A 22 -3.65 13.88 -7.53
CA LEU A 22 -4.74 12.92 -7.24
C LEU A 22 -5.49 12.46 -8.50
N ALA A 23 -5.61 13.31 -9.53
CA ALA A 23 -6.18 12.93 -10.82
C ALA A 23 -5.28 11.98 -11.63
N LEU A 24 -3.94 12.13 -11.52
CA LEU A 24 -2.98 11.26 -12.22
C LEU A 24 -2.80 9.89 -11.56
N THR A 25 -2.93 9.78 -10.24
CA THR A 25 -2.91 8.49 -9.52
C THR A 25 -4.19 7.67 -9.71
N SER A 26 -5.31 8.33 -10.03
CA SER A 26 -6.60 7.67 -10.32
C SER A 26 -6.63 6.98 -11.70
N ILE A 27 -5.80 7.43 -12.65
CA ILE A 27 -5.71 6.85 -14.01
C ILE A 27 -4.85 5.57 -14.02
N SER A 28 -3.89 5.45 -13.09
CA SER A 28 -3.00 4.29 -12.97
C SER A 28 -3.70 3.03 -12.40
N ILE A 29 -4.79 3.19 -11.66
CA ILE A 29 -5.52 2.08 -11.02
C ILE A 29 -6.59 1.49 -11.95
N TRP A 30 -7.03 2.21 -12.99
CA TRP A 30 -7.96 1.68 -14.01
C TRP A 30 -7.28 0.94 -15.17
N GLY A 31 -5.95 1.05 -15.32
CA GLY A 31 -5.19 0.41 -16.40
C GLY A 31 -4.84 -1.07 -16.16
N ILE A 32 -4.96 -1.57 -14.93
CA ILE A 32 -4.57 -2.95 -14.57
C ILE A 32 -5.77 -3.93 -14.58
N THR A 33 -7.01 -3.43 -14.65
CA THR A 33 -8.23 -4.28 -14.70
C THR A 33 -8.83 -4.48 -16.09
N ALA A 34 -8.19 -4.00 -17.17
CA ALA A 34 -8.76 -4.06 -18.53
C ALA A 34 -8.13 -5.10 -19.48
N TRP A 35 -7.21 -5.95 -19.02
CA TRP A 35 -6.56 -6.96 -19.87
C TRP A 35 -6.71 -8.40 -19.35
N SER A 36 -7.92 -8.74 -18.94
CA SER A 36 -8.35 -10.12 -18.66
C SER A 36 -9.83 -10.27 -18.98
N LYS A 37 -10.18 -10.29 -20.27
CA LYS A 37 -11.40 -10.95 -20.80
C LYS A 37 -11.42 -10.93 -22.33
N GLY A 38 -11.10 -12.07 -22.93
CA GLY A 38 -11.19 -12.28 -24.37
C GLY A 38 -10.76 -13.67 -24.81
N GLY A 39 -11.38 -14.73 -24.28
CA GLY A 39 -11.31 -16.06 -24.90
C GLY A 39 -11.37 -17.25 -23.96
N ALA A 40 -12.55 -17.58 -23.42
CA ALA A 40 -12.87 -18.96 -23.07
C ALA A 40 -14.38 -19.20 -23.17
N THR A 41 -14.74 -20.08 -24.09
CA THR A 41 -16.07 -20.64 -24.29
C THR A 41 -16.45 -21.62 -23.18
N LYS A 42 -17.68 -21.47 -22.69
CA LYS A 42 -18.61 -22.50 -22.16
C LYS A 42 -18.07 -23.54 -21.15
N GLY A 43 -18.52 -23.40 -19.91
CA GLY A 43 -18.60 -24.48 -18.92
C GLY A 43 -19.21 -23.98 -17.62
N ALA A 44 -20.33 -24.58 -17.22
CA ALA A 44 -21.23 -24.14 -16.15
C ALA A 44 -20.65 -24.23 -14.73
N SER A 45 -20.95 -23.24 -13.87
CA SER A 45 -21.76 -23.34 -12.63
C SER A 45 -21.40 -22.22 -11.64
N GLU A 46 -22.33 -21.29 -11.42
CA GLU A 46 -22.42 -20.50 -10.17
C GLU A 46 -22.76 -21.44 -8.99
N PRO A 47 -22.32 -21.14 -7.74
CA PRO A 47 -23.12 -20.25 -6.88
C PRO A 47 -22.33 -19.24 -6.00
N THR A 48 -22.93 -18.05 -5.90
CA THR A 48 -23.23 -17.21 -4.71
C THR A 48 -22.31 -17.14 -3.47
N ALA A 49 -21.95 -15.89 -3.17
CA ALA A 49 -22.13 -15.17 -1.89
C ALA A 49 -21.98 -15.95 -0.57
N THR A 50 -20.87 -15.68 0.13
CA THR A 50 -20.62 -16.06 1.52
C THR A 50 -21.56 -15.34 2.49
N THR A 51 -22.54 -16.08 2.98
CA THR A 51 -23.25 -15.86 4.25
C THR A 51 -22.39 -16.42 5.41
N PRO A 52 -22.62 -16.00 6.68
CA PRO A 52 -21.84 -16.47 7.81
C PRO A 52 -22.06 -17.99 8.01
N THR A 53 -20.97 -18.74 8.01
CA THR A 53 -20.92 -20.18 8.14
C THR A 53 -21.60 -20.65 9.43
N GLU A 54 -22.69 -21.40 9.32
CA GLU A 54 -23.15 -22.30 10.37
C GLU A 54 -22.01 -23.27 10.73
N PRO A 55 -21.79 -23.60 12.01
CA PRO A 55 -20.82 -24.60 12.41
C PRO A 55 -21.16 -25.94 11.74
N SER A 56 -20.17 -26.55 11.10
CA SER A 56 -20.33 -27.81 10.38
C SER A 56 -20.90 -28.90 11.29
N PHE A 57 -21.74 -29.75 10.71
CA PHE A 57 -22.39 -30.91 11.36
C PHE A 57 -21.39 -31.80 12.13
N ASP A 58 -20.12 -31.78 11.76
CA ASP A 58 -19.02 -32.50 12.42
C ASP A 58 -18.64 -31.93 13.80
N VAL A 59 -18.71 -30.61 13.99
CA VAL A 59 -18.40 -29.96 15.29
C VAL A 59 -19.52 -30.21 16.29
N LEU A 60 -20.78 -30.10 15.86
CA LEU A 60 -21.95 -30.44 16.69
C LEU A 60 -21.92 -31.91 17.09
N THR A 61 -21.59 -32.83 16.18
CA THR A 61 -21.50 -34.26 16.49
C THR A 61 -20.33 -34.59 17.43
N GLN A 62 -19.19 -33.89 17.31
CA GLN A 62 -18.08 -34.02 18.26
C GLN A 62 -18.43 -33.46 19.64
N VAL A 63 -19.15 -32.34 19.71
CA VAL A 63 -19.62 -31.76 20.98
C VAL A 63 -20.69 -32.64 21.63
N THR A 64 -21.60 -33.25 20.86
CA THR A 64 -22.58 -34.21 21.40
C THR A 64 -21.89 -35.48 21.90
N ARG A 65 -20.90 -36.01 21.18
CA ARG A 65 -20.10 -37.15 21.66
C ARG A 65 -19.28 -36.82 22.91
N LEU A 66 -18.67 -35.63 22.98
CA LEU A 66 -17.99 -35.17 24.20
C LEU A 66 -18.97 -35.01 25.36
N ASN A 67 -20.15 -34.45 25.13
CA ASN A 67 -21.20 -34.36 26.14
C ASN A 67 -21.77 -35.72 26.55
N GLU A 68 -21.85 -36.71 25.66
CA GLU A 68 -22.21 -38.09 26.00
C GLU A 68 -21.10 -38.79 26.78
N THR A 69 -19.83 -38.48 26.48
CA THR A 69 -18.66 -39.06 27.18
C THR A 69 -18.46 -38.44 28.57
N VAL A 70 -18.79 -37.16 28.72
CA VAL A 70 -18.81 -36.44 30.01
C VAL A 70 -20.11 -36.73 30.78
N GLY A 71 -21.18 -37.10 30.07
CA GLY A 71 -22.56 -37.20 30.55
C GLY A 71 -23.07 -38.58 30.98
N SER A 72 -22.24 -39.61 31.17
CA SER A 72 -22.71 -40.79 31.93
C SER A 72 -21.60 -41.70 32.49
N PRO A 73 -21.74 -42.26 33.71
CA PRO A 73 -22.80 -42.06 34.69
C PRO A 73 -22.33 -41.19 35.87
N ALA A 74 -23.22 -40.33 36.35
CA ALA A 74 -23.20 -39.88 37.73
C ALA A 74 -22.95 -41.11 38.62
N ARG A 75 -21.84 -41.08 39.37
CA ARG A 75 -21.57 -42.03 40.45
C ARG A 75 -22.85 -42.10 41.28
N THR A 76 -23.32 -43.32 41.59
CA THR A 76 -24.49 -43.56 42.46
C THR A 76 -24.59 -42.48 43.54
N PRO A 77 -25.75 -41.81 43.74
CA PRO A 77 -25.87 -40.60 44.57
C PRO A 77 -25.20 -40.72 45.96
N SER A 78 -25.23 -41.91 46.55
CA SER A 78 -24.54 -42.26 47.81
C SER A 78 -23.02 -42.03 47.80
N ALA A 79 -22.33 -42.40 46.71
CA ALA A 79 -20.88 -42.29 46.60
C ALA A 79 -20.42 -40.85 46.31
N ALA A 80 -21.21 -40.07 45.57
CA ALA A 80 -20.97 -38.66 45.32
C ALA A 80 -21.11 -37.83 46.61
N VAL A 81 -22.18 -38.06 47.37
CA VAL A 81 -22.40 -37.38 48.67
C VAL A 81 -21.28 -37.71 49.67
N GLN A 82 -20.85 -38.98 49.76
CA GLN A 82 -19.71 -39.34 50.62
C GLN A 82 -18.40 -38.71 50.17
N ALA A 83 -18.19 -38.57 48.86
CA ALA A 83 -17.02 -37.94 48.28
C ALA A 83 -16.96 -36.43 48.54
N VAL A 84 -18.10 -35.73 48.47
CA VAL A 84 -18.23 -34.31 48.82
C VAL A 84 -17.91 -34.10 50.30
N ARG A 85 -18.52 -34.89 51.20
CA ARG A 85 -18.26 -34.80 52.65
C ARG A 85 -16.79 -35.04 53.00
N LYS A 86 -16.15 -36.02 52.36
CA LYS A 86 -14.71 -36.28 52.55
C LYS A 86 -13.84 -35.13 52.08
N ALA A 87 -14.20 -34.48 50.97
CA ALA A 87 -13.49 -33.33 50.45
C ALA A 87 -13.64 -32.10 51.37
N LEU A 88 -14.85 -31.81 51.86
CA LEU A 88 -15.08 -30.74 52.83
C LEU A 88 -14.27 -30.96 54.12
N ALA A 89 -14.34 -32.17 54.70
CA ALA A 89 -13.59 -32.50 55.91
C ALA A 89 -12.06 -32.44 55.70
N ALA A 90 -11.56 -32.82 54.52
CA ALA A 90 -10.14 -32.68 54.18
C ALA A 90 -9.72 -31.21 54.05
N GLY A 91 -10.59 -30.37 53.46
CA GLY A 91 -10.39 -28.92 53.40
C GLY A 91 -10.34 -28.30 54.79
N ASP A 92 -11.25 -28.65 55.69
CA ASP A 92 -11.28 -28.14 57.07
C ASP A 92 -10.04 -28.55 57.86
N MET A 93 -9.59 -29.81 57.69
CA MET A 93 -8.35 -30.27 58.30
C MET A 93 -7.13 -29.52 57.76
N ALA A 94 -7.05 -29.23 56.46
CA ALA A 94 -5.97 -28.46 55.87
C ALA A 94 -5.98 -27.00 56.38
N ALA A 95 -7.16 -26.38 56.43
CA ALA A 95 -7.34 -25.03 56.96
C ALA A 95 -6.93 -24.94 58.45
N SER A 96 -7.29 -25.94 59.27
CA SER A 96 -6.90 -26.00 60.69
C SER A 96 -5.38 -26.11 60.90
N ARG A 97 -4.63 -26.56 59.88
CA ARG A 97 -3.16 -26.62 59.87
C ARG A 97 -2.52 -25.37 59.28
N GLY A 98 -3.31 -24.39 58.84
CA GLY A 98 -2.85 -23.18 58.16
C GLY A 98 -2.50 -23.38 56.68
N ASP A 99 -2.80 -24.55 56.09
CA ASP A 99 -2.51 -24.86 54.68
C ASP A 99 -3.68 -24.46 53.77
N TRP A 100 -3.83 -23.16 53.58
CA TRP A 100 -4.93 -22.55 52.85
C TRP A 100 -4.99 -22.93 51.36
N PRO A 101 -3.87 -22.98 50.60
CA PRO A 101 -3.92 -23.41 49.21
C PRO A 101 -4.45 -24.84 49.06
N ILE A 102 -4.05 -25.76 49.95
CA ILE A 102 -4.55 -27.13 49.93
C ILE A 102 -6.02 -27.19 50.38
N ALA A 103 -6.42 -26.41 51.38
CA ALA A 103 -7.82 -26.31 51.81
C ALA A 103 -8.74 -25.87 50.67
N GLN A 104 -8.34 -24.82 49.94
CA GLN A 104 -9.06 -24.30 48.77
C GLN A 104 -9.24 -25.38 47.69
N LEU A 105 -8.19 -26.15 47.36
CA LEU A 105 -8.29 -27.24 46.39
C LEU A 105 -9.31 -28.30 46.82
N TYR A 106 -9.35 -28.66 48.11
CA TYR A 106 -10.32 -29.62 48.61
C TYR A 106 -11.76 -29.10 48.57
N TRP A 107 -12.00 -27.83 48.92
CA TRP A 107 -13.33 -27.23 48.83
C TRP A 107 -13.81 -27.06 47.38
N LEU A 108 -12.94 -26.64 46.46
CA LEU A 108 -13.25 -26.60 45.02
C LEU A 108 -13.54 -28.00 44.46
N ASN A 109 -12.83 -29.04 44.93
CA ASN A 109 -13.13 -30.44 44.59
C ASN A 109 -14.50 -30.88 45.15
N ALA A 110 -14.94 -30.36 46.29
CA ALA A 110 -16.29 -30.60 46.80
C ALA A 110 -17.36 -29.94 45.93
N ILE A 111 -17.15 -28.69 45.51
CA ILE A 111 -18.06 -27.91 44.64
C ILE A 111 -18.19 -28.58 43.27
N THR A 112 -17.08 -28.93 42.63
CA THR A 112 -17.06 -29.59 41.32
C THR A 112 -17.71 -30.98 41.32
N ARG A 113 -17.75 -31.67 42.47
CA ARG A 113 -18.44 -32.96 42.62
C ARG A 113 -19.94 -32.85 42.87
N SER A 114 -20.43 -31.64 43.16
CA SER A 114 -21.84 -31.36 43.44
C SER A 114 -22.26 -30.02 42.82
N PRO A 115 -22.13 -29.85 41.49
CA PRO A 115 -22.50 -28.62 40.82
C PRO A 115 -23.99 -28.33 41.04
N GLY A 116 -24.31 -27.12 41.48
CA GLY A 116 -25.69 -26.70 41.78
C GLY A 116 -26.13 -26.87 43.24
N GLU A 117 -25.38 -27.60 44.08
CA GLU A 117 -25.68 -27.69 45.52
C GLU A 117 -25.06 -26.52 46.28
N LEU A 118 -25.85 -25.88 47.14
CA LEU A 118 -25.39 -24.72 47.90
C LEU A 118 -24.49 -25.06 49.10
N GLU A 119 -24.53 -26.30 49.61
CA GLU A 119 -23.81 -26.64 50.85
C GLU A 119 -22.28 -26.50 50.71
N PRO A 120 -21.63 -27.07 49.67
CA PRO A 120 -20.18 -26.91 49.50
C PRO A 120 -19.78 -25.45 49.21
N LEU A 121 -20.62 -24.71 48.48
CA LEU A 121 -20.40 -23.30 48.17
C LEU A 121 -20.46 -22.45 49.44
N ARG A 122 -21.50 -22.63 50.27
CA ARG A 122 -21.64 -21.95 51.55
C ARG A 122 -20.43 -22.19 52.44
N HIS A 123 -19.95 -23.44 52.48
CA HIS A 123 -18.80 -23.82 53.30
C HIS A 123 -17.52 -23.09 52.85
N TYR A 124 -17.28 -23.02 51.54
CA TYR A 124 -16.14 -22.30 50.98
C TYR A 124 -16.22 -20.79 51.22
N VAL A 125 -17.41 -20.19 50.98
CA VAL A 125 -17.67 -18.76 51.23
C VAL A 125 -17.39 -18.41 52.69
N GLN A 126 -17.93 -19.17 53.63
CA GLN A 126 -17.74 -18.91 55.06
C GLN A 126 -16.27 -19.07 55.47
N ALA A 127 -15.57 -20.07 54.95
CA ALA A 127 -14.18 -20.29 55.28
C ALA A 127 -13.26 -19.13 54.82
N VAL A 128 -13.50 -18.57 53.63
CA VAL A 128 -12.73 -17.45 53.09
C VAL A 128 -13.13 -16.12 53.74
N LEU A 129 -14.42 -15.85 53.92
CA LEU A 129 -14.88 -14.57 54.50
C LEU A 129 -14.54 -14.43 55.99
N ASN A 130 -14.54 -15.54 56.74
CA ASN A 130 -14.17 -15.54 58.17
C ASN A 130 -12.66 -15.54 58.40
N ARG A 131 -11.86 -15.68 57.34
CA ARG A 131 -10.40 -15.67 57.43
C ARG A 131 -9.91 -14.23 57.62
N GLY A 132 -9.23 -14.00 58.75
CA GLY A 132 -8.72 -12.67 59.11
C GLY A 132 -7.63 -12.16 58.17
N ASP A 133 -6.84 -13.07 57.60
CA ASP A 133 -5.70 -12.82 56.68
C ASP A 133 -6.04 -13.14 55.22
N ALA A 134 -7.32 -13.07 54.82
CA ALA A 134 -7.71 -13.26 53.42
C ALA A 134 -7.16 -12.12 52.54
N THR A 135 -6.62 -12.46 51.37
CA THR A 135 -6.09 -11.49 50.39
C THR A 135 -7.12 -11.14 49.33
N ASN A 136 -6.91 -10.04 48.59
CA ASN A 136 -7.74 -9.71 47.42
C ASN A 136 -7.77 -10.83 46.37
N THR A 137 -6.65 -11.54 46.18
CA THR A 137 -6.59 -12.72 45.29
C THR A 137 -7.48 -13.88 45.78
N ASP A 138 -7.60 -14.08 47.09
CA ASP A 138 -8.50 -15.10 47.66
C ASP A 138 -9.97 -14.73 47.41
N LEU A 139 -10.31 -13.44 47.54
CA LEU A 139 -11.66 -12.92 47.28
C LEU A 139 -12.03 -12.97 45.80
N ASP A 140 -11.09 -12.66 44.89
CA ASP A 140 -11.31 -12.75 43.44
C ASP A 140 -11.63 -14.18 43.02
N ARG A 141 -10.86 -15.14 43.51
CA ARG A 141 -11.09 -16.57 43.25
C ARG A 141 -12.43 -17.04 43.80
N LEU A 142 -12.82 -16.58 44.99
CA LEU A 142 -14.12 -16.87 45.55
C LEU A 142 -15.24 -16.28 44.67
N ASN A 143 -15.11 -15.02 44.25
CA ASN A 143 -16.10 -14.36 43.41
C ASN A 143 -16.25 -15.07 42.05
N SER A 144 -15.15 -15.42 41.38
CA SER A 144 -15.20 -16.21 40.14
C SER A 144 -15.86 -17.58 40.33
N THR A 145 -15.67 -18.21 41.50
CA THR A 145 -16.34 -19.47 41.83
C THR A 145 -17.85 -19.29 42.00
N LEU A 146 -18.29 -18.20 42.64
CA LEU A 146 -19.70 -17.86 42.80
C LEU A 146 -20.36 -17.49 41.46
N GLU A 147 -19.67 -16.74 40.61
CA GLU A 147 -20.11 -16.42 39.25
C GLU A 147 -20.32 -17.70 38.42
N LEU A 148 -19.37 -18.63 38.46
CA LEU A 148 -19.52 -19.92 37.77
C LEU A 148 -20.67 -20.75 38.34
N ALA A 149 -20.87 -20.73 39.66
CA ALA A 149 -21.96 -21.43 40.32
C ALA A 149 -23.34 -20.86 39.97
N SER A 150 -23.44 -19.56 39.67
CA SER A 150 -24.70 -18.90 39.28
C SER A 150 -25.36 -19.52 38.04
N TYR A 151 -24.57 -20.16 37.18
CA TYR A 151 -25.05 -20.87 35.99
C TYR A 151 -25.49 -22.32 36.26
N GLN A 152 -25.24 -22.85 37.46
CA GLN A 152 -25.41 -24.26 37.80
C GLN A 152 -26.42 -24.52 38.93
N VAL A 153 -26.77 -23.50 39.72
CA VAL A 153 -27.76 -23.60 40.80
C VAL A 153 -29.20 -23.41 40.30
N ASP A 154 -30.16 -23.84 41.10
CA ASP A 154 -31.58 -23.61 40.83
C ASP A 154 -31.92 -22.11 40.90
N PRO A 155 -32.79 -21.58 40.02
CA PRO A 155 -33.21 -20.18 40.08
C PRO A 155 -33.69 -19.68 41.45
N ASP A 156 -34.29 -20.55 42.28
CA ASP A 156 -34.73 -20.20 43.63
C ASP A 156 -33.57 -19.87 44.59
N ASP A 157 -32.36 -20.36 44.28
CA ASP A 157 -31.15 -20.19 45.09
C ASP A 157 -30.26 -19.01 44.64
N LEU A 158 -30.52 -18.44 43.44
CA LEU A 158 -29.79 -17.27 42.91
C LEU A 158 -29.72 -16.08 43.87
N PRO A 159 -30.80 -15.67 44.57
CA PRO A 159 -30.74 -14.55 45.51
C PRO A 159 -29.67 -14.73 46.59
N ARG A 160 -29.40 -15.98 46.98
CA ARG A 160 -28.44 -16.32 48.03
C ARG A 160 -26.99 -16.23 47.53
N LEU A 161 -26.72 -16.57 46.27
CA LEU A 161 -25.41 -16.33 45.67
C LEU A 161 -25.13 -14.83 45.52
N LEU A 162 -26.12 -14.05 45.09
CA LEU A 162 -25.98 -12.59 44.98
C LEU A 162 -25.69 -11.96 46.34
N GLU A 163 -26.31 -12.47 47.42
CA GLU A 163 -25.97 -12.06 48.78
C GLU A 163 -24.51 -12.35 49.12
N TRP A 164 -24.00 -13.55 48.82
CA TRP A 164 -22.59 -13.89 49.06
C TRP A 164 -21.62 -13.08 48.20
N MET A 165 -21.94 -12.82 46.94
CA MET A 165 -21.14 -11.95 46.07
C MET A 165 -21.06 -10.53 46.65
N ASN A 166 -22.19 -9.99 47.15
CA ASN A 166 -22.20 -8.70 47.84
C ASN A 166 -21.36 -8.71 49.12
N GLN A 167 -21.34 -9.81 49.88
CA GLN A 167 -20.49 -9.95 51.06
C GLN A 167 -19.00 -9.99 50.70
N VAL A 168 -18.64 -10.65 49.59
CA VAL A 168 -17.27 -10.66 49.05
C VAL A 168 -16.85 -9.25 48.63
N GLU A 169 -17.70 -8.53 47.92
CA GLU A 169 -17.42 -7.14 47.51
C GLU A 169 -17.25 -6.22 48.73
N THR A 170 -18.15 -6.32 49.71
CA THR A 170 -18.05 -5.54 50.95
C THR A 170 -16.74 -5.83 51.68
N ARG A 171 -16.31 -7.10 51.72
CA ARG A 171 -15.05 -7.50 52.36
C ARG A 171 -13.83 -6.98 51.59
N ARG A 172 -13.90 -6.95 50.26
CA ARG A 172 -12.86 -6.35 49.39
C ARG A 172 -12.73 -4.85 49.64
N THR A 173 -13.86 -4.13 49.71
CA THR A 173 -13.85 -2.70 50.03
C THR A 173 -13.19 -2.45 51.39
N GLN A 174 -13.52 -3.24 52.41
CA GLN A 174 -12.90 -3.12 53.75
C GLN A 174 -11.40 -3.43 53.76
N LEU A 175 -10.92 -4.39 52.96
CA LEU A 175 -9.49 -4.66 52.83
C LEU A 175 -8.77 -3.49 52.16
N ASN A 176 -9.32 -2.98 51.06
CA ASN A 176 -8.76 -1.84 50.35
C ASN A 176 -8.78 -0.55 51.20
N GLU A 177 -9.80 -0.36 52.04
CA GLU A 177 -9.86 0.75 53.00
C GLU A 177 -8.79 0.62 54.08
N ARG A 178 -8.51 -0.59 54.58
CA ARG A 178 -7.42 -0.83 55.54
C ARG A 178 -6.04 -0.65 54.91
N GLU A 179 -5.84 -1.15 53.69
CA GLU A 179 -4.60 -0.93 52.92
C GLU A 179 -4.39 0.57 52.64
N ARG A 180 -5.46 1.33 52.39
CA ARG A 180 -5.42 2.80 52.26
C ARG A 180 -5.15 3.55 53.56
N GLU A 181 -5.53 3.00 54.71
CA GLU A 181 -5.18 3.57 56.03
C GLU A 181 -3.71 3.33 56.40
N ASP A 182 -3.05 2.34 55.78
CA ASP A 182 -1.65 1.99 56.00
C ASP A 182 -0.65 2.60 54.97
N GLU A 183 -1.11 3.07 53.79
CA GLU A 183 -0.31 3.85 52.84
C GLU A 183 -0.61 5.36 52.94
N GLU A 184 0.15 6.07 53.77
CA GLU A 184 0.24 7.53 53.69
C GLU A 184 1.02 7.88 52.40
N ILE A 185 0.33 7.89 51.25
CA ILE A 185 0.89 8.41 50.00
C ILE A 185 1.19 9.88 50.23
N ASP A 186 2.47 10.26 50.21
CA ASP A 186 2.88 11.66 50.31
C ASP A 186 2.53 12.38 48.99
N ILE A 187 1.30 12.89 48.94
CA ILE A 187 0.78 13.69 47.84
C ILE A 187 1.68 14.94 47.63
N SER A 188 2.34 15.45 48.68
CA SER A 188 3.26 16.59 48.57
C SER A 188 4.49 16.24 47.73
N GLU A 189 5.09 15.06 47.92
CA GLU A 189 6.23 14.61 47.11
C GLU A 189 5.83 14.39 45.64
N THR A 190 4.60 13.92 45.40
CA THR A 190 4.06 13.71 44.04
C THR A 190 3.82 15.04 43.30
N GLU A 191 3.30 16.04 44.01
CA GLU A 191 3.13 17.41 43.49
C GLU A 191 4.49 18.06 43.18
N ASP A 192 5.49 17.90 44.05
CA ASP A 192 6.86 18.38 43.83
C ASP A 192 7.54 17.70 42.64
N LEU A 193 7.32 16.39 42.45
CA LEU A 193 7.79 15.66 41.27
C LEU A 193 7.16 16.19 39.98
N LEU A 194 5.85 16.48 39.96
CA LEU A 194 5.20 17.07 38.79
C LEU A 194 5.81 18.44 38.44
N VAL A 195 6.05 19.30 39.43
CA VAL A 195 6.73 20.59 39.24
C VAL A 195 8.14 20.40 38.67
N HIS A 196 8.87 19.40 39.17
CA HIS A 196 10.18 19.06 38.62
C HIS A 196 10.08 18.63 37.15
N LEU A 197 9.16 17.72 36.81
CA LEU A 197 8.95 17.23 35.44
C LEU A 197 8.52 18.34 34.47
N MET A 198 7.72 19.31 34.94
CA MET A 198 7.37 20.51 34.17
C MET A 198 8.58 21.40 33.87
N SER A 199 9.59 21.40 34.74
CA SER A 199 10.82 22.20 34.58
C SER A 199 11.85 21.56 33.65
N ILE A 200 11.70 20.28 33.29
CA ILE A 200 12.63 19.59 32.40
C ILE A 200 12.51 20.17 30.99
N GLU A 201 13.57 20.83 30.53
CA GLU A 201 13.65 21.32 29.16
C GLU A 201 13.93 20.19 28.15
N MET A 202 13.21 20.22 27.04
CA MET A 202 13.49 19.38 25.87
C MET A 202 14.78 19.86 25.21
N THR A 203 15.82 19.03 25.19
CA THR A 203 17.14 19.40 24.69
C THR A 203 17.32 19.04 23.21
N PRO A 204 18.29 19.65 22.51
CA PRO A 204 18.65 19.28 21.14
C PRO A 204 19.08 17.80 21.09
N ALA A 205 18.50 17.07 20.16
CA ALA A 205 18.48 15.63 20.21
C ALA A 205 19.42 15.02 19.16
N THR A 206 20.65 14.79 19.57
CA THR A 206 21.66 14.08 18.75
C THR A 206 22.13 12.77 19.38
N ASP A 207 21.84 12.50 20.65
CA ASP A 207 22.42 11.36 21.37
C ASP A 207 21.37 10.31 21.77
N LEU A 208 21.71 9.01 21.73
CA LEU A 208 20.83 7.89 22.09
C LEU A 208 20.13 8.12 23.44
N LYS A 209 20.89 8.73 24.37
CA LYS A 209 20.50 9.14 25.72
C LYS A 209 19.23 9.99 25.78
N GLU A 210 18.94 10.78 24.75
CA GLU A 210 17.74 11.61 24.72
C GLU A 210 16.46 10.76 24.61
N SER A 211 16.49 9.65 23.87
CA SER A 211 15.32 8.76 23.76
C SER A 211 15.06 8.01 25.07
N GLU A 212 16.12 7.60 25.76
CA GLU A 212 16.02 7.00 27.10
C GLU A 212 15.52 8.01 28.13
N ARG A 213 15.91 9.28 28.00
CA ARG A 213 15.39 10.38 28.83
C ARG A 213 13.90 10.60 28.59
N VAL A 214 13.46 10.65 27.33
CA VAL A 214 12.03 10.79 27.00
C VAL A 214 11.22 9.63 27.56
N SER A 215 11.68 8.39 27.40
CA SER A 215 10.98 7.21 27.95
C SER A 215 10.81 7.33 29.47
N ARG A 216 11.91 7.64 30.18
CA ARG A 216 11.86 7.80 31.65
C ARG A 216 10.87 8.88 32.08
N VAL A 217 10.90 10.06 31.43
CA VAL A 217 9.97 11.15 31.76
C VAL A 217 8.51 10.75 31.48
N VAL A 218 8.24 10.02 30.39
CA VAL A 218 6.88 9.53 30.11
C VAL A 218 6.43 8.48 31.12
N ASP A 219 7.31 7.57 31.54
CA ASP A 219 7.01 6.56 32.55
C ASP A 219 6.75 7.22 33.92
N GLU A 220 7.59 8.18 34.32
CA GLU A 220 7.42 8.98 35.54
C GLU A 220 6.12 9.80 35.52
N LEU A 221 5.74 10.39 34.39
CA LEU A 221 4.46 11.10 34.23
C LEU A 221 3.27 10.15 34.28
N THR A 222 3.41 8.93 33.75
CA THR A 222 2.33 7.93 33.79
C THR A 222 2.04 7.50 35.23
N GLU A 223 3.09 7.27 36.02
CA GLU A 223 2.95 6.92 37.43
C GLU A 223 2.46 8.11 38.27
N THR A 224 3.01 9.30 38.05
CA THR A 224 2.56 10.54 38.72
C THR A 224 1.08 10.80 38.48
N ARG A 225 0.61 10.62 37.24
CA ARG A 225 -0.80 10.75 36.89
C ARG A 225 -1.67 9.73 37.63
N ARG A 226 -1.24 8.46 37.68
CA ARG A 226 -1.98 7.40 38.38
C ARG A 226 -2.21 7.76 39.85
N ILE A 227 -1.16 8.22 40.53
CA ILE A 227 -1.22 8.64 41.93
C ILE A 227 -2.15 9.86 42.12
N LEU A 228 -2.09 10.85 41.21
CA LEU A 228 -2.94 12.04 41.26
C LEU A 228 -4.42 11.74 40.99
N ASP A 229 -4.71 10.85 40.03
CA ASP A 229 -6.07 10.37 39.73
C ASP A 229 -6.65 9.61 40.95
N GLU A 230 -5.85 8.76 41.62
CA GLU A 230 -6.25 8.02 42.82
C GLU A 230 -6.48 8.92 44.05
N ALA A 231 -5.74 10.04 44.14
CA ALA A 231 -5.88 11.04 45.19
C ALA A 231 -7.01 12.07 44.95
N GLY A 232 -7.74 11.97 43.83
CA GLY A 232 -8.81 12.91 43.47
C GLY A 232 -8.31 14.33 43.18
N ARG A 233 -7.08 14.45 42.65
CA ARG A 233 -6.43 15.72 42.27
C ARG A 233 -6.60 15.99 40.77
N ASP A 234 -7.84 16.01 40.30
CA ASP A 234 -8.21 16.04 38.87
C ASP A 234 -7.50 17.14 38.06
N ASN A 235 -7.37 18.35 38.61
CA ASN A 235 -6.71 19.47 37.92
C ASN A 235 -5.23 19.18 37.62
N LEU A 236 -4.51 18.61 38.60
CA LEU A 236 -3.09 18.28 38.45
C LEU A 236 -2.90 17.05 37.58
N ALA A 237 -3.83 16.08 37.66
CA ALA A 237 -3.83 14.93 36.78
C ALA A 237 -4.04 15.33 35.30
N ASP A 238 -4.88 16.33 35.03
CA ASP A 238 -5.07 16.89 33.69
C ASP A 238 -3.82 17.64 33.20
N GLU A 239 -3.15 18.42 34.06
CA GLU A 239 -1.86 19.06 33.73
C GLU A 239 -0.77 18.02 33.42
N CYS A 240 -0.67 16.98 34.24
CA CYS A 240 0.23 15.85 34.02
C CYS A 240 -0.05 15.15 32.68
N ARG A 241 -1.33 14.92 32.34
CA ARG A 241 -1.77 14.35 31.07
C ARG A 241 -1.36 15.21 29.87
N MET A 242 -1.51 16.53 29.96
CA MET A 242 -1.07 17.45 28.90
C MET A 242 0.45 17.39 28.71
N LEU A 243 1.21 17.36 29.81
CA LEU A 243 2.66 17.26 29.77
C LEU A 243 3.12 15.91 29.20
N GLN A 244 2.47 14.81 29.59
CA GLN A 244 2.71 13.48 29.05
C GLN A 244 2.53 13.46 27.54
N HIS A 245 1.40 13.97 27.03
CA HIS A 245 1.17 14.04 25.58
C HIS A 245 2.22 14.89 24.84
N ARG A 246 2.72 15.95 25.48
CA ARG A 246 3.80 16.78 24.92
C ARG A 246 5.10 15.99 24.81
N TRP A 247 5.47 15.23 25.83
CA TRP A 247 6.69 14.39 25.82
C TRP A 247 6.58 13.20 24.87
N GLU A 248 5.43 12.53 24.82
CA GLU A 248 5.17 11.46 23.85
C GLU A 248 5.28 11.97 22.41
N ARG A 249 4.74 13.17 22.12
CA ARG A 249 4.89 13.83 20.83
C ARG A 249 6.36 14.09 20.50
N TYR A 250 7.09 14.68 21.44
CA TYR A 250 8.51 14.95 21.26
C TYR A 250 9.29 13.65 20.97
N GLY A 251 9.01 12.56 21.70
CA GLY A 251 9.59 11.24 21.45
C GLY A 251 9.30 10.68 20.05
N ARG A 252 8.04 10.77 19.58
CA ARG A 252 7.68 10.35 18.21
C ARG A 252 8.44 11.14 17.15
N VAL A 253 8.47 12.47 17.26
CA VAL A 253 9.19 13.32 16.30
C VAL A 253 10.68 13.02 16.33
N LEU A 254 11.26 12.85 17.51
CA LEU A 254 12.66 12.48 17.67
C LEU A 254 12.99 11.14 17.01
N SER A 255 12.20 10.10 17.26
CA SER A 255 12.40 8.78 16.66
C SER A 255 12.32 8.82 15.12
N THR A 256 11.38 9.60 14.58
CA THR A 256 11.22 9.81 13.14
C THR A 256 12.43 10.54 12.54
N CYS A 257 12.91 11.60 13.21
CA CYS A 257 14.12 12.32 12.80
C CYS A 257 15.35 11.41 12.75
N ARG A 258 15.55 10.56 13.76
CA ARG A 258 16.67 9.59 13.79
C ARG A 258 16.59 8.58 12.66
N PHE A 259 15.40 8.03 12.43
CA PHE A 259 15.19 7.08 11.35
C PHE A 259 15.53 7.70 9.98
N ILE A 260 15.10 8.95 9.75
CA ILE A 260 15.44 9.68 8.51
C ILE A 260 16.94 9.93 8.41
N ASP A 261 17.61 10.37 9.49
CA ASP A 261 19.07 10.53 9.50
C ASP A 261 19.79 9.23 9.15
N GLU A 262 19.42 8.11 9.77
CA GLU A 262 20.00 6.80 9.48
C GLU A 262 19.81 6.41 8.02
N CYS A 263 18.63 6.69 7.44
CA CYS A 263 18.39 6.46 6.02
C CYS A 263 19.30 7.33 5.15
N LEU A 264 19.42 8.62 5.45
CA LEU A 264 20.27 9.54 4.70
C LEU A 264 21.76 9.15 4.79
N THR A 265 22.25 8.79 5.97
CA THR A 265 23.62 8.28 6.16
C THR A 265 23.84 6.96 5.41
N LYS A 266 22.85 6.05 5.40
CA LYS A 266 22.94 4.83 4.58
C LYS A 266 23.05 5.15 3.10
N LEU A 267 22.25 6.10 2.60
CA LEU A 267 22.25 6.51 1.19
C LEU A 267 23.60 7.09 0.74
N GLU A 268 24.35 7.75 1.62
CA GLU A 268 25.69 8.26 1.30
C GLU A 268 26.69 7.14 0.97
N THR A 269 26.45 5.92 1.45
CA THR A 269 27.34 4.75 1.25
C THR A 269 26.85 3.77 0.19
N LEU A 270 25.58 3.83 -0.18
CA LEU A 270 24.96 2.89 -1.11
C LEU A 270 25.22 3.31 -2.57
N ASP A 271 25.36 2.31 -3.44
CA ASP A 271 25.35 2.54 -4.88
C ASP A 271 23.96 3.10 -5.29
N PRO A 272 23.88 4.31 -5.88
CA PRO A 272 22.63 4.93 -6.28
C PRO A 272 21.89 4.14 -7.38
N THR A 273 22.54 3.20 -8.06
CA THR A 273 21.88 2.33 -9.04
C THR A 273 21.19 1.12 -8.41
N SER A 274 21.49 0.82 -7.13
CA SER A 274 20.99 -0.36 -6.43
C SER A 274 19.51 -0.25 -6.05
N GLN A 275 18.81 -1.40 -6.03
CA GLN A 275 17.43 -1.46 -5.54
C GLN A 275 17.35 -1.10 -4.05
N THR A 276 18.42 -1.38 -3.28
CA THR A 276 18.50 -1.03 -1.85
C THR A 276 18.44 0.48 -1.66
N ALA A 277 19.15 1.28 -2.47
CA ALA A 277 19.09 2.73 -2.39
C ALA A 277 17.66 3.26 -2.62
N VAL A 278 16.92 2.67 -3.56
CA VAL A 278 15.51 3.01 -3.83
C VAL A 278 14.62 2.71 -2.61
N VAL A 279 14.79 1.53 -1.99
CA VAL A 279 14.00 1.15 -0.81
C VAL A 279 14.31 2.08 0.37
N VAL A 280 15.58 2.42 0.59
CA VAL A 280 15.99 3.29 1.69
C VAL A 280 15.47 4.72 1.50
N VAL A 281 15.56 5.29 0.29
CA VAL A 281 15.03 6.65 0.06
C VAL A 281 13.50 6.69 0.19
N GLN A 282 12.81 5.64 -0.25
CA GLN A 282 11.36 5.53 -0.11
C GLN A 282 10.92 5.33 1.34
N ALA A 283 11.73 4.62 2.14
CA ALA A 283 11.51 4.52 3.59
C ALA A 283 11.67 5.89 4.27
N ALA A 284 12.69 6.66 3.91
CA ALA A 284 12.88 8.03 4.40
C ALA A 284 11.73 8.96 4.00
N GLU A 285 11.25 8.86 2.75
CA GLU A 285 10.10 9.62 2.25
C GLU A 285 8.82 9.27 3.03
N ASN A 286 8.54 7.98 3.24
CA ASN A 286 7.40 7.54 4.03
C ASN A 286 7.47 8.02 5.48
N ALA A 287 8.66 8.09 6.07
CA ALA A 287 8.84 8.59 7.42
C ALA A 287 8.50 10.09 7.57
N LEU A 288 8.55 10.90 6.50
CA LEU A 288 8.13 12.31 6.54
C LEU A 288 6.66 12.47 6.94
N THR A 289 5.82 11.47 6.65
CA THR A 289 4.41 11.48 7.05
C THR A 289 4.24 11.53 8.57
N GLY A 290 5.24 11.07 9.33
CA GLY A 290 5.26 11.16 10.80
C GLY A 290 5.30 12.59 11.35
N PHE A 291 5.57 13.59 10.51
CA PHE A 291 5.51 15.01 10.89
C PHE A 291 4.17 15.68 10.55
N TRP A 292 3.26 15.00 9.85
CA TRP A 292 2.00 15.60 9.42
C TRP A 292 1.04 15.82 10.60
N GLY A 293 0.56 17.07 10.74
CA GLY A 293 -0.34 17.44 11.82
C GLY A 293 0.36 17.67 13.17
N GLU A 294 1.67 17.48 13.26
CA GLU A 294 2.41 17.76 14.48
C GLU A 294 2.73 19.27 14.60
N PRO A 295 2.41 19.93 15.73
CA PRO A 295 2.72 21.34 15.95
C PRO A 295 4.22 21.52 16.23
N LEU A 296 5.00 21.64 15.15
CA LEU A 296 6.47 21.68 15.24
C LEU A 296 7.02 22.89 16.03
N HIS A 297 6.25 23.98 16.17
CA HIS A 297 6.65 25.18 16.89
C HIS A 297 6.91 24.95 18.39
N ASP A 298 6.34 23.89 18.96
CA ASP A 298 6.50 23.52 20.38
C ASP A 298 7.78 22.71 20.66
N LEU A 299 8.49 22.31 19.59
CA LEU A 299 9.69 21.48 19.68
C LEU A 299 10.96 22.32 19.80
N PRO A 300 12.09 21.75 20.23
CA PRO A 300 13.39 22.43 20.18
C PRO A 300 13.73 22.94 18.77
N ARG A 301 14.31 24.14 18.68
CA ARG A 301 14.65 24.81 17.39
C ARG A 301 15.49 23.94 16.46
N ASP A 302 16.37 23.11 17.02
CA ASP A 302 17.20 22.19 16.25
C ASP A 302 16.38 21.16 15.46
N LEU A 303 15.39 20.53 16.10
CA LEU A 303 14.47 19.60 15.43
C LEU A 303 13.59 20.32 14.40
N GLN A 304 13.14 21.54 14.72
CA GLN A 304 12.40 22.37 13.76
C GLN A 304 13.23 22.64 12.51
N ALA A 305 14.49 23.04 12.68
CA ALA A 305 15.40 23.34 11.59
C ALA A 305 15.72 22.09 10.73
N ARG A 306 15.82 20.91 11.33
CA ARG A 306 16.01 19.65 10.59
C ARG A 306 14.80 19.28 9.74
N VAL A 307 13.59 19.45 10.28
CA VAL A 307 12.34 19.10 9.58
C VAL A 307 11.98 20.14 8.52
N LEU A 308 11.95 21.43 8.89
CA LEU A 308 11.46 22.52 8.04
C LEU A 308 12.56 23.23 7.24
N GLY A 309 13.82 23.04 7.62
CA GLY A 309 14.93 23.90 7.19
C GLY A 309 15.13 25.08 8.13
N SER A 310 16.31 25.70 8.06
CA SER A 310 16.62 26.93 8.81
C SER A 310 16.42 28.17 7.93
N PRO A 311 15.98 29.31 8.50
CA PRO A 311 16.06 30.61 7.83
C PRO A 311 17.47 30.94 7.32
N ASP A 312 18.49 30.37 7.96
CA ASP A 312 19.91 30.55 7.62
C ASP A 312 20.37 29.72 6.41
N GLY A 313 19.44 29.04 5.71
CA GLY A 313 19.70 28.29 4.49
C GLY A 313 19.97 26.80 4.69
N ALA A 314 19.79 26.26 5.90
CA ALA A 314 19.85 24.82 6.11
C ALA A 314 18.66 24.14 5.44
N ILE A 315 18.94 23.11 4.65
CA ILE A 315 17.96 22.36 3.87
C ILE A 315 17.26 21.35 4.78
N GLY A 316 15.93 21.42 4.87
CA GLY A 316 15.13 20.46 5.65
C GLY A 316 15.06 19.07 5.01
N TYR A 317 14.55 18.08 5.76
CA TYR A 317 14.50 16.69 5.27
C TYR A 317 13.77 16.49 3.96
N ALA A 318 12.65 17.17 3.75
CA ALA A 318 11.87 16.99 2.52
C ALA A 318 12.71 17.26 1.27
N GLN A 319 13.51 18.34 1.29
CA GLN A 319 14.38 18.68 0.18
C GLN A 319 15.62 17.78 0.13
N ARG A 320 16.24 17.44 1.27
CA ARG A 320 17.38 16.49 1.30
C ARG A 320 17.01 15.13 0.71
N ILE A 321 15.82 14.62 1.03
CA ILE A 321 15.31 13.36 0.48
C ILE A 321 15.02 13.51 -1.01
N GLN A 322 14.40 14.62 -1.43
CA GLN A 322 14.15 14.89 -2.84
C GLN A 322 15.45 14.94 -3.66
N ASP A 323 16.52 15.56 -3.16
CA ASP A 323 17.83 15.60 -3.81
C ASP A 323 18.41 14.18 -3.99
N GLN A 324 18.19 13.29 -3.01
CA GLN A 324 18.58 11.88 -3.10
C GLN A 324 17.74 11.10 -4.12
N VAL A 325 16.42 11.34 -4.17
CA VAL A 325 15.53 10.76 -5.19
C VAL A 325 15.99 11.16 -6.60
N GLU A 326 16.35 12.44 -6.79
CA GLU A 326 16.87 12.94 -8.05
C GLU A 326 18.21 12.30 -8.43
N THR A 327 19.12 12.16 -7.46
CA THR A 327 20.42 11.49 -7.65
C THR A 327 20.25 10.03 -8.07
N ILE A 328 19.40 9.27 -7.38
CA ILE A 328 19.11 7.86 -7.67
C ILE A 328 18.42 7.72 -9.03
N SER A 329 17.40 8.54 -9.29
CA SER A 329 16.67 8.50 -10.56
C SER A 329 17.56 8.82 -11.75
N ALA A 330 18.46 9.80 -11.61
CA ALA A 330 19.44 10.14 -12.63
C ALA A 330 20.43 8.99 -12.88
N ALA A 331 21.04 8.45 -11.81
CA ALA A 331 22.01 7.36 -11.91
C ALA A 331 21.43 6.13 -12.61
N ARG A 332 20.19 5.75 -12.29
CA ARG A 332 19.49 4.60 -12.89
C ARG A 332 19.05 4.86 -14.33
N SER A 333 18.67 6.09 -14.65
CA SER A 333 18.22 6.48 -15.99
C SER A 333 19.37 6.64 -16.99
N GLN A 334 20.58 6.97 -16.51
CA GLN A 334 21.76 7.19 -17.35
C GLN A 334 22.14 6.01 -18.27
N PRO A 335 22.25 4.75 -17.79
CA PRO A 335 22.56 3.62 -18.67
C PRO A 335 21.45 3.36 -19.70
N ILE A 336 20.19 3.63 -19.35
CA ILE A 336 19.05 3.49 -20.26
C ILE A 336 19.13 4.54 -21.37
N LEU A 337 19.42 5.81 -21.03
CA LEU A 337 19.64 6.86 -22.01
C LEU A 337 20.83 6.53 -22.93
N ALA A 338 21.92 5.99 -22.39
CA ALA A 338 23.06 5.57 -23.20
C ALA A 338 22.66 4.49 -24.21
N ARG A 339 21.82 3.52 -23.81
CA ARG A 339 21.28 2.50 -24.72
C ARG A 339 20.35 3.09 -25.79
N ILE A 340 19.49 4.03 -25.43
CA ILE A 340 18.62 4.74 -26.39
C ILE A 340 19.47 5.47 -27.44
N LYS A 341 20.53 6.17 -27.01
CA LYS A 341 21.47 6.84 -27.90
C LYS A 341 22.20 5.87 -28.82
N GLU A 342 22.62 4.71 -28.31
CA GLU A 342 23.23 3.65 -29.12
C GLU A 342 22.28 3.17 -30.23
N ILE A 343 21.00 2.93 -29.90
CA ILE A 343 19.98 2.51 -30.86
C ILE A 343 19.72 3.61 -31.89
N ALA A 344 19.55 4.86 -31.45
CA ALA A 344 19.32 6.00 -32.33
C ALA A 344 20.50 6.26 -33.29
N ALA A 345 21.72 5.99 -32.84
CA ALA A 345 22.95 6.15 -33.62
C ALA A 345 23.24 4.97 -34.57
N ARG A 346 22.55 3.82 -34.44
CA ARG A 346 22.65 2.74 -35.44
C ARG A 346 22.40 3.34 -36.81
N THR A 347 23.10 2.88 -37.84
CA THR A 347 22.78 3.19 -39.23
C THR A 347 22.16 1.96 -39.88
N THR A 348 21.15 2.14 -40.72
CA THR A 348 20.70 1.06 -41.59
C THR A 348 21.80 0.83 -42.65
N PRO A 349 22.15 -0.43 -42.96
CA PRO A 349 23.13 -0.72 -44.00
C PRO A 349 22.67 -0.15 -45.34
N ASP A 350 23.53 0.58 -46.05
CA ASP A 350 23.23 1.12 -47.38
C ASP A 350 22.95 0.01 -48.41
N ASP A 351 23.40 -1.21 -48.13
CA ASP A 351 23.27 -2.40 -48.99
C ASP A 351 21.86 -3.01 -49.00
N LEU A 352 20.94 -2.50 -48.17
CA LEU A 352 19.55 -2.96 -48.16
C LEU A 352 18.86 -2.58 -49.48
N PRO A 353 18.33 -3.56 -50.24
CA PRO A 353 17.91 -3.35 -51.62
C PRO A 353 16.62 -2.53 -51.78
N LYS A 354 15.84 -2.30 -50.71
CA LYS A 354 14.52 -1.65 -50.76
C LYS A 354 14.34 -0.67 -49.61
N TRP A 355 13.74 0.49 -49.87
CA TRP A 355 13.46 1.49 -48.83
C TRP A 355 12.55 0.96 -47.72
N GLN A 356 11.65 0.04 -48.05
CA GLN A 356 10.79 -0.62 -47.06
C GLN A 356 11.60 -1.33 -45.96
N ASP A 357 12.68 -2.01 -46.32
CA ASP A 357 13.49 -2.77 -45.35
C ASP A 357 14.18 -1.81 -44.36
N HIS A 358 14.67 -0.65 -44.85
CA HIS A 358 15.18 0.43 -44.01
C HIS A 358 14.12 0.96 -43.04
N ILE A 359 12.90 1.18 -43.52
CA ILE A 359 11.77 1.67 -42.72
C ILE A 359 11.39 0.66 -41.62
N GLU A 360 11.32 -0.63 -41.95
CA GLU A 360 10.96 -1.68 -41.00
C GLU A 360 12.02 -1.84 -39.91
N GLN A 361 13.30 -1.79 -40.26
CA GLN A 361 14.40 -1.82 -39.29
C GLN A 361 14.31 -0.63 -38.33
N ARG A 362 14.10 0.59 -38.84
CA ARG A 362 13.95 1.78 -37.98
C ARG A 362 12.68 1.77 -37.14
N GLN A 363 11.59 1.18 -37.64
CA GLN A 363 10.39 0.99 -36.82
C GLN A 363 10.63 -0.01 -35.68
N ALA A 364 11.48 -1.02 -35.88
CA ALA A 364 11.89 -1.92 -34.80
C ALA A 364 12.75 -1.19 -33.76
N ASP A 365 13.73 -0.39 -34.19
CA ASP A 365 14.53 0.47 -33.31
C ASP A 365 13.65 1.43 -32.50
N LEU A 366 12.66 2.07 -33.13
CA LEU A 366 11.71 2.97 -32.46
C LEU A 366 10.87 2.25 -31.39
N ARG A 367 10.46 0.99 -31.66
CA ARG A 367 9.76 0.17 -30.65
C ARG A 367 10.69 -0.19 -29.48
N GLU A 368 11.96 -0.50 -29.74
CA GLU A 368 12.97 -0.76 -28.69
C GLU A 368 13.14 0.50 -27.81
N ILE A 369 13.27 1.68 -28.42
CA ILE A 369 13.35 2.97 -27.70
C ILE A 369 12.10 3.21 -26.86
N ASN A 370 10.89 2.99 -27.40
CA ASN A 370 9.64 3.18 -26.64
C ASN A 370 9.57 2.28 -25.39
N ASN A 371 10.07 1.04 -25.48
CA ASN A 371 10.11 0.12 -24.34
C ASN A 371 11.12 0.56 -23.28
N LEU A 372 12.22 1.20 -23.69
CA LEU A 372 13.25 1.73 -22.80
C LEU A 372 12.83 3.05 -22.14
N LEU A 373 12.10 3.91 -22.86
CA LEU A 373 11.62 5.20 -22.34
C LEU A 373 10.82 5.05 -21.04
N VAL A 374 9.98 4.01 -20.93
CA VAL A 374 9.16 3.74 -19.72
C VAL A 374 10.02 3.49 -18.46
N GLN A 375 11.30 3.14 -18.64
CA GLN A 375 12.21 2.83 -17.55
C GLN A 375 12.99 4.05 -17.04
N ILE A 376 12.93 5.19 -17.74
CA ILE A 376 13.57 6.44 -17.32
C ILE A 376 12.69 7.13 -16.28
N SER A 377 13.21 7.30 -15.06
CA SER A 377 12.54 7.98 -13.95
C SER A 377 12.98 9.44 -13.80
N SER A 378 14.12 9.82 -14.36
CA SER A 378 14.63 11.20 -14.32
C SER A 378 14.03 12.05 -15.43
N ARG A 379 13.35 13.14 -15.06
CA ARG A 379 12.73 14.09 -16.00
C ARG A 379 13.71 14.69 -17.02
N PRO A 380 14.86 15.27 -16.64
CA PRO A 380 15.79 15.84 -17.64
C PRO A 380 16.34 14.79 -18.59
N LEU A 381 16.54 13.55 -18.13
CA LEU A 381 17.00 12.46 -19.00
C LEU A 381 15.87 11.91 -19.89
N MET A 382 14.61 11.98 -19.46
CA MET A 382 13.45 11.66 -20.29
C MET A 382 13.34 12.62 -21.47
N GLU A 383 13.48 13.93 -21.24
CA GLU A 383 13.46 14.95 -22.30
C GLU A 383 14.60 14.72 -23.30
N ALA A 384 15.80 14.37 -22.81
CA ALA A 384 16.91 13.99 -23.68
C ALA A 384 16.62 12.71 -24.50
N ALA A 385 16.02 11.69 -23.89
CA ALA A 385 15.66 10.44 -24.58
C ALA A 385 14.56 10.64 -25.63
N GLN A 386 13.57 11.50 -25.37
CA GLN A 386 12.52 11.85 -26.33
C GLN A 386 13.11 12.51 -27.58
N LYS A 387 14.12 13.36 -27.43
CA LYS A 387 14.82 13.97 -28.58
C LYS A 387 15.49 12.92 -29.48
N GLU A 388 16.07 11.87 -28.89
CA GLU A 388 16.65 10.76 -29.65
C GLU A 388 15.54 9.94 -30.36
N GLN A 389 14.41 9.71 -29.70
CA GLN A 389 13.23 9.06 -30.30
C GLN A 389 12.71 9.84 -31.52
N GLU A 390 12.61 11.16 -31.41
CA GLU A 390 12.20 12.05 -32.50
C GLU A 390 13.18 11.97 -33.69
N THR A 391 14.47 11.82 -33.42
CA THR A 391 15.50 11.67 -34.46
C THR A 391 15.28 10.39 -35.28
N VAL A 392 14.99 9.26 -34.63
CA VAL A 392 14.67 8.00 -35.33
C VAL A 392 13.35 8.13 -36.09
N ALA A 393 12.34 8.81 -35.52
CA ALA A 393 11.08 9.05 -36.21
C ALA A 393 11.24 9.92 -37.47
N GLN A 394 12.13 10.92 -37.43
CA GLN A 394 12.48 11.74 -38.59
C GLN A 394 13.15 10.89 -39.68
N GLN A 395 14.10 10.02 -39.33
CA GLN A 395 14.73 9.11 -40.30
C GLN A 395 13.70 8.19 -41.00
N ILE A 396 12.72 7.68 -40.27
CA ILE A 396 11.61 6.89 -40.87
C ILE A 396 10.86 7.74 -41.90
N GLN A 397 10.56 8.99 -41.58
CA GLN A 397 9.85 9.89 -42.48
C GLN A 397 10.69 10.22 -43.72
N GLU A 398 11.99 10.44 -43.56
CA GLU A 398 12.92 10.64 -44.68
C GLU A 398 12.97 9.42 -45.61
N TYR A 399 13.05 8.20 -45.08
CA TYR A 399 13.02 6.98 -45.91
C TYR A 399 11.68 6.80 -46.62
N ARG A 400 10.56 7.13 -45.96
CA ARG A 400 9.24 7.13 -46.61
C ARG A 400 9.16 8.14 -47.74
N GLN A 401 9.74 9.33 -47.57
CA GLN A 401 9.79 10.32 -48.64
C GLN A 401 10.63 9.82 -49.81
N LYS A 402 11.81 9.24 -49.56
CA LYS A 402 12.66 8.65 -50.61
C LYS A 402 11.96 7.52 -51.35
N GLN A 403 11.24 6.65 -50.63
CA GLN A 403 10.41 5.59 -51.21
C GLN A 403 9.32 6.16 -52.12
N PHE A 404 8.62 7.20 -51.63
CA PHE A 404 7.59 7.88 -52.40
C PHE A 404 8.15 8.51 -53.67
N ASP A 405 9.28 9.23 -53.58
CA ASP A 405 9.92 9.89 -54.72
C ASP A 405 10.42 8.87 -55.76
N ALA A 406 11.01 7.75 -55.31
CA ALA A 406 11.41 6.65 -56.18
C ALA A 406 10.21 6.05 -56.94
N TYR A 407 9.07 5.87 -56.25
CA TYR A 407 7.84 5.42 -56.88
C TYR A 407 7.29 6.45 -57.89
N GLN A 408 7.29 7.75 -57.56
CA GLN A 408 6.88 8.80 -58.50
C GLN A 408 7.74 8.76 -59.77
N GLN A 409 9.06 8.67 -59.62
CA GLN A 409 9.99 8.64 -60.76
C GLN A 409 9.77 7.40 -61.63
N TRP A 410 9.57 6.23 -61.02
CA TRP A 410 9.23 5.02 -61.75
C TRP A 410 7.93 5.16 -62.53
N ALA A 411 6.88 5.72 -61.91
CA ALA A 411 5.60 5.95 -62.57
C ALA A 411 5.73 6.92 -63.76
N VAL A 412 6.49 8.01 -63.60
CA VAL A 412 6.79 8.96 -64.69
C VAL A 412 7.52 8.27 -65.84
N ASN A 413 8.53 7.44 -65.54
CA ASN A 413 9.27 6.70 -66.57
C ASN A 413 8.37 5.73 -67.35
N CYS A 414 7.48 5.01 -66.66
CA CYS A 414 6.50 4.12 -67.29
C CYS A 414 5.52 4.89 -68.20
N LEU A 415 5.03 6.03 -67.72
CA LEU A 415 4.13 6.90 -68.49
C LEU A 415 4.81 7.52 -69.71
N ALA A 416 6.04 7.99 -69.58
CA ALA A 416 6.83 8.55 -70.67
C ALA A 416 7.08 7.50 -71.77
N ALA A 417 7.45 6.27 -71.39
CA ALA A 417 7.63 5.17 -72.33
C ALA A 417 6.31 4.83 -73.08
N ALA A 418 5.20 4.73 -72.34
CA ALA A 418 3.89 4.50 -72.93
C ALA A 418 3.44 5.62 -73.89
N PHE A 419 3.75 6.88 -73.58
CA PHE A 419 3.45 8.02 -74.45
C PHE A 419 4.29 8.01 -75.73
N ASN A 420 5.58 7.67 -75.64
CA ASN A 420 6.44 7.54 -76.81
C ASN A 420 5.97 6.42 -77.75
N ASP A 421 5.62 5.26 -77.19
CA ASP A 421 5.06 4.15 -77.95
C ASP A 421 3.72 4.51 -78.62
N TRP A 422 2.91 5.34 -77.96
CA TRP A 422 1.63 5.80 -78.49
C TRP A 422 1.78 6.65 -79.73
N ASN A 423 2.74 7.57 -79.71
CA ASN A 423 3.05 8.40 -80.87
C ASN A 423 3.58 7.56 -82.04
N ALA A 424 4.33 6.49 -81.76
CA ALA A 424 4.93 5.62 -82.77
C ALA A 424 3.96 4.58 -83.37
N ASN A 425 3.06 4.00 -82.58
CA ASN A 425 2.30 2.79 -82.96
C ASN A 425 0.81 2.87 -82.60
N LYS A 426 0.01 3.53 -83.44
CA LYS A 426 -1.42 3.82 -83.21
C LYS A 426 -2.40 2.61 -83.26
N LYS A 427 -1.95 1.36 -83.21
CA LYS A 427 -2.83 0.18 -83.41
C LYS A 427 -2.83 -0.89 -82.29
N LYS A 428 -1.97 -0.80 -81.27
CA LYS A 428 -1.87 -1.80 -80.17
C LYS A 428 -1.89 -1.20 -78.76
N TYR A 429 -2.92 -0.41 -78.47
CA TYR A 429 -3.08 0.35 -77.22
C TYR A 429 -3.00 -0.48 -75.92
N TRP A 430 -3.58 -1.70 -75.91
CA TRP A 430 -3.53 -2.58 -74.73
C TRP A 430 -2.10 -3.05 -74.43
N ASN A 431 -1.40 -3.53 -75.46
CA ASN A 431 -0.04 -4.04 -75.29
C ASN A 431 0.87 -2.95 -74.75
N MET A 432 0.73 -1.71 -75.22
CA MET A 432 1.54 -0.61 -74.70
C MET A 432 1.34 -0.33 -73.19
N LEU A 433 0.11 -0.44 -72.66
CA LEU A 433 -0.15 -0.26 -71.23
C LEU A 433 0.42 -1.41 -70.38
N VAL A 434 0.49 -2.61 -70.97
CA VAL A 434 1.06 -3.80 -70.33
C VAL A 434 2.58 -3.78 -70.40
N ASP A 435 3.13 -3.61 -71.59
CA ASP A 435 4.57 -3.64 -71.91
C ASP A 435 5.34 -2.53 -71.17
N ASN A 436 4.70 -1.36 -70.96
CA ASN A 436 5.28 -0.24 -70.19
C ASN A 436 4.84 -0.20 -68.72
N ASN A 437 4.23 -1.27 -68.19
CA ASN A 437 3.81 -1.39 -66.78
C ASN A 437 2.83 -0.32 -66.25
N VAL A 438 2.16 0.46 -67.10
CA VAL A 438 1.22 1.52 -66.69
C VAL A 438 0.06 0.97 -65.84
N HIS A 439 -0.40 -0.24 -66.16
CA HIS A 439 -1.43 -0.95 -65.38
C HIS A 439 -1.01 -1.30 -63.94
N GLN A 440 0.29 -1.25 -63.63
CA GLN A 440 0.80 -1.52 -62.29
C GLN A 440 0.80 -0.26 -61.42
N ILE A 441 0.75 0.93 -62.02
CA ILE A 441 0.69 2.21 -61.31
C ILE A 441 -0.63 2.29 -60.53
N ASP A 442 -0.51 2.54 -59.24
CA ASP A 442 -1.61 2.91 -58.35
C ASP A 442 -1.76 4.43 -58.34
N GLU A 443 -2.91 4.91 -58.81
CA GLU A 443 -3.23 6.33 -58.92
C GLU A 443 -3.36 7.03 -57.56
N SER A 444 -3.80 6.33 -56.52
CA SER A 444 -3.99 6.92 -55.18
C SER A 444 -2.67 7.32 -54.50
N LEU A 445 -1.56 6.77 -54.98
CA LEU A 445 -0.21 7.02 -54.46
C LEU A 445 0.55 8.04 -55.31
N LEU A 446 -0.08 8.63 -56.32
CA LEU A 446 0.56 9.64 -57.16
C LEU A 446 0.44 11.02 -56.54
N SER A 447 1.52 11.79 -56.63
CA SER A 447 1.48 13.23 -56.38
C SER A 447 0.54 13.90 -57.39
N PRO A 448 -0.10 15.04 -57.05
CA PRO A 448 -1.03 15.71 -57.95
C PRO A 448 -0.49 15.97 -59.38
N PRO A 449 0.79 16.35 -59.58
CA PRO A 449 1.36 16.49 -60.92
C PRO A 449 1.44 15.17 -61.69
N VAL A 450 1.88 14.09 -61.06
CA VAL A 450 2.04 12.78 -61.71
C VAL A 450 0.67 12.13 -61.95
N ALA A 451 -0.30 12.35 -61.06
CA ALA A 451 -1.68 11.90 -61.24
C ALA A 451 -2.32 12.54 -62.48
N ARG A 452 -2.12 13.86 -62.70
CA ARG A 452 -2.58 14.54 -63.92
C ARG A 452 -1.93 13.94 -65.17
N LEU A 453 -0.62 13.72 -65.14
CA LEU A 453 0.11 13.07 -66.24
C LEU A 453 -0.43 11.67 -66.53
N TYR A 454 -0.70 10.89 -65.48
CA TYR A 454 -1.31 9.58 -65.57
C TYR A 454 -2.69 9.66 -66.23
N GLN A 455 -3.58 10.53 -65.74
CA GLN A 455 -4.92 10.71 -66.29
C GLN A 455 -4.89 11.17 -67.76
N ASP A 456 -3.97 12.05 -68.14
CA ASP A 456 -3.83 12.52 -69.50
C ASP A 456 -3.38 11.40 -70.46
N ILE A 457 -2.38 10.61 -70.07
CA ILE A 457 -1.83 9.55 -70.91
C ILE A 457 -2.75 8.33 -70.88
N ALA A 458 -3.08 7.83 -69.70
CA ALA A 458 -3.97 6.68 -69.53
C ALA A 458 -5.36 7.01 -70.08
N GLY A 459 -5.94 8.18 -69.82
CA GLY A 459 -7.24 8.58 -70.35
C GLY A 459 -7.29 8.61 -71.88
N LYS A 460 -6.24 9.14 -72.54
CA LYS A 460 -6.11 9.13 -74.00
C LYS A 460 -5.99 7.72 -74.58
N VAL A 461 -5.26 6.83 -73.90
CA VAL A 461 -5.07 5.43 -74.36
C VAL A 461 -6.32 4.59 -74.08
N LEU A 462 -6.93 4.72 -72.90
CA LEU A 462 -8.15 4.03 -72.49
C LEU A 462 -9.35 4.42 -73.35
N GLY A 463 -9.48 5.70 -73.73
CA GLY A 463 -10.54 6.16 -74.63
C GLY A 463 -10.46 5.61 -76.07
N LYS A 464 -9.38 4.90 -76.42
CA LYS A 464 -9.21 4.21 -77.71
C LYS A 464 -9.32 2.69 -77.60
N LEU A 465 -9.51 2.14 -76.40
CA LEU A 465 -9.72 0.71 -76.22
C LEU A 465 -11.14 0.29 -76.62
N SER A 466 -11.28 -0.93 -77.15
CA SER A 466 -12.59 -1.56 -77.31
C SER A 466 -13.18 -1.95 -75.96
N ALA A 467 -14.51 -2.04 -75.86
CA ALA A 467 -15.21 -2.35 -74.61
C ALA A 467 -14.67 -3.62 -73.91
N GLY A 468 -14.32 -4.66 -74.66
CA GLY A 468 -13.73 -5.89 -74.10
C GLY A 468 -12.33 -5.70 -73.51
N LEU A 469 -11.50 -4.83 -74.09
CA LEU A 469 -10.16 -4.52 -73.56
C LEU A 469 -10.22 -3.57 -72.36
N PHE A 470 -11.21 -2.68 -72.33
CA PHE A 470 -11.47 -1.79 -71.20
C PHE A 470 -11.88 -2.57 -69.94
N VAL A 471 -12.77 -3.57 -70.07
CA VAL A 471 -13.15 -4.47 -68.98
C VAL A 471 -11.93 -5.28 -68.49
N LYS A 472 -11.08 -5.74 -69.41
CA LYS A 472 -9.84 -6.44 -69.06
C LYS A 472 -8.86 -5.54 -68.28
N TYR A 473 -8.76 -4.26 -68.63
CA TYR A 473 -7.97 -3.28 -67.87
C TYR A 473 -8.46 -3.17 -66.44
N HIS A 474 -9.77 -2.94 -66.26
CA HIS A 474 -10.37 -2.79 -64.94
C HIS A 474 -10.18 -4.04 -64.07
N ILE A 475 -10.34 -5.24 -64.62
CA ILE A 475 -10.12 -6.49 -63.88
C ILE A 475 -8.66 -6.64 -63.42
N VAL A 476 -7.70 -6.13 -64.19
CA VAL A 476 -6.26 -6.19 -63.86
C VAL A 476 -5.89 -5.13 -62.81
N THR A 477 -6.44 -3.92 -62.92
CA THR A 477 -6.14 -2.82 -61.99
C THR A 477 -6.93 -2.91 -60.68
N SER A 478 -8.09 -3.58 -60.65
CA SER A 478 -8.93 -3.72 -59.46
C SER A 478 -8.49 -4.82 -58.48
N LYS A 479 -7.41 -5.57 -58.77
CA LYS A 479 -6.89 -6.58 -57.84
C LYS A 479 -6.16 -5.88 -56.68
N PRO A 480 -6.62 -6.04 -55.43
CA PRO A 480 -6.07 -5.32 -54.29
C PRO A 480 -4.74 -5.97 -53.90
N ASN A 481 -3.63 -5.36 -54.29
CA ASN A 481 -2.30 -5.77 -53.84
C ASN A 481 -1.45 -4.54 -53.51
N MET A 482 -2.06 -3.62 -52.73
CA MET A 482 -1.50 -2.31 -52.36
C MET A 482 -0.16 -2.40 -51.62
N LYS A 483 -0.01 -3.36 -50.68
CA LYS A 483 1.22 -3.53 -49.90
C LYS A 483 2.43 -3.89 -50.77
N GLN A 484 2.27 -4.87 -51.65
CA GLN A 484 3.37 -5.37 -52.50
C GLN A 484 3.91 -4.38 -53.53
N LYS A 485 3.23 -3.25 -53.79
CA LYS A 485 3.63 -2.30 -54.84
C LYS A 485 4.61 -1.24 -54.33
N LEU A 486 4.36 -0.65 -53.16
CA LEU A 486 5.31 0.27 -52.51
C LEU A 486 6.51 -0.49 -51.94
N GLU A 487 6.31 -1.70 -51.38
CA GLU A 487 7.39 -2.57 -50.87
C GLU A 487 8.44 -3.01 -51.92
N LYS A 488 8.27 -2.64 -53.19
CA LYS A 488 9.24 -2.88 -54.28
C LYS A 488 10.17 -1.70 -54.54
N PHE A 489 9.81 -0.53 -54.05
CA PHE A 489 10.59 0.70 -54.09
C PHE A 489 11.11 0.93 -52.67
#